data_AF-A0A9E2XIQ3-F1
#
_entry.id   AF-A0A9E2XIQ3-F1
#
_cell.length_a   1.000
_cell.length_b   1.000
_cell.length_c   1.000
_cell.angle_alpha   90.00
_cell.angle_beta   90.00
_cell.angle_gamma   90.00
#
_symmetry.space_group_name_H-M   'P 1'
#
loop_
_entity.id
_entity.type
_entity.pdbx_description
1 polymer ?
#
loop_
_entity_poly.entity_id
_entity_poly.type
_entity_poly.pdbx_seq_one_letter_code
_entity_poly.pdbx_strand_id
1 'polypeptide(L)' 'MRLLEEDILSELRQQGLHNMDQVDRVVLEHNGGISIVRREG' A
#
# COMPACT_ATOMS: atom_id res chain seq x y z
N MET A 1 -15.04 3.37 6.93
CA MET A 1 -13.75 2.70 7.11
C MET A 1 -12.68 3.78 7.16
N ARG A 2 -11.80 3.78 8.15
CA ARG A 2 -10.71 4.75 8.25
C ARG A 2 -9.43 4.01 7.89
N LEU A 3 -8.74 4.46 6.85
CA LEU A 3 -7.45 3.94 6.47
C LEU A 3 -6.42 4.46 7.48
N LEU A 4 -5.68 3.57 8.14
CA LEU A 4 -4.55 3.93 8.97
C LEU A 4 -3.26 3.77 8.19
N GLU A 5 -2.26 4.57 8.52
CA GLU A 5 -0.92 4.45 7.93
C GLU A 5 -0.34 3.04 8.17
N GLU A 6 -0.67 2.42 9.31
CA GLU A 6 -0.28 1.06 9.66
C GLU A 6 -0.79 0.00 8.67
N ASP A 7 -1.97 0.21 8.09
CA ASP A 7 -2.56 -0.71 7.11
C ASP A 7 -1.74 -0.69 5.81
N ILE A 8 -1.34 0.51 5.36
CA ILE A 8 -0.49 0.72 4.19
C ILE A 8 0.89 0.10 4.43
N LEU A 9 1.51 0.37 5.59
CA LEU A 9 2.82 -0.17 5.95
C LEU A 9 2.79 -1.70 6.06
N SER A 10 1.68 -2.28 6.51
CA SER A 10 1.50 -3.72 6.55
C SER A 10 1.46 -4.33 5.15
N GLU A 11 0.68 -3.75 4.24
CA GLU A 11 0.57 -4.19 2.85
C GLU A 11 1.91 -4.06 2.11
N LEU A 12 2.64 -2.97 2.33
CA LEU A 12 4.00 -2.78 1.79
C LEU A 12 4.93 -3.91 2.18
N ARG A 13 4.96 -4.28 3.47
CA ARG A 13 5.79 -5.38 3.97
C ARG A 13 5.40 -6.72 3.36
N GLN A 14 4.10 -6.99 3.18
CA GLN A 14 3.63 -8.21 2.52
C GLN A 14 4.12 -8.31 1.08
N GLN A 15 4.27 -7.17 0.42
CA GLN A 15 4.79 -7.06 -0.94
C GLN A 15 6.33 -7.01 -1.00
N GLY A 16 7.04 -7.10 0.13
CA GLY A 16 8.51 -7.01 0.16
C GLY A 16 9.04 -5.60 -0.10
N LEU A 17 8.21 -4.58 0.13
CA LEU A 17 8.57 -3.17 0.05
C LEU A 17 8.91 -2.66 1.44
N HIS A 18 10.00 -1.90 1.55
CA HIS A 18 10.55 -1.50 2.84
C HIS A 18 10.29 -0.03 3.18
N ASN A 19 9.91 0.77 2.19
CA ASN A 19 9.63 2.19 2.35
C ASN A 19 8.57 2.68 1.35
N MET A 20 8.02 3.86 1.63
CA MET A 20 7.00 4.52 0.80
C MET A 20 7.57 5.06 -0.52
N ASP A 21 8.88 5.24 -0.65
CA ASP A 21 9.49 5.79 -1.87
C ASP A 21 9.35 4.85 -3.06
N GLN A 22 9.16 3.55 -2.80
CA GLN A 22 8.89 2.52 -3.80
C GLN A 22 7.42 2.49 -4.25
N VAL A 23 6.56 3.37 -3.72
CA VAL A 23 5.12 3.41 -3.99
C VAL A 23 4.81 4.53 -4.99
N ASP A 24 4.06 4.18 -6.03
CA ASP A 24 3.44 5.14 -6.95
C ASP A 24 2.12 5.64 -6.38
N ARG A 25 1.22 4.70 -6.07
CA ARG A 25 -0.10 4.99 -5.48
C ARG A 25 -0.64 3.84 -4.64
N VAL A 26 -1.54 4.19 -3.73
CA VAL A 26 -2.33 3.25 -2.92
C VAL A 26 -3.76 3.26 -3.44
N VAL A 27 -4.33 2.09 -3.69
CA VAL A 27 -5.71 1.92 -4.16
C VAL A 27 -6.55 1.34 -3.03
N LEU A 28 -7.66 2.01 -2.73
CA LEU A 28 -8.68 1.50 -1.80
C LEU A 28 -9.76 0.77 -2.60
N GLU A 29 -9.85 -0.54 -2.40
CA GLU A 29 -10.76 -1.41 -3.13
C GLU A 29 -12.19 -1.35 -2.55
N HIS A 30 -13.20 -1.69 -3.36
CA HIS A 30 -14.60 -1.66 -2.94
C HIS A 30 -14.94 -2.69 -1.84
N ASN A 31 -14.12 -3.74 -1.70
CA ASN A 31 -14.24 -4.73 -0.64
C ASN A 31 -13.57 -4.28 0.68
N GLY A 32 -13.02 -3.07 0.73
CA GLY A 32 -12.28 -2.54 1.87
C GLY A 32 -10.81 -2.96 1.93
N GLY A 33 -10.30 -3.67 0.92
CA GLY A 33 -8.90 -4.02 0.78
C GLY A 33 -8.03 -2.85 0.31
N ILE A 34 -6.72 -3.04 0.42
CA ILE A 34 -5.71 -2.08 -0.01
C ILE A 34 -4.82 -2.77 -1.03
N SER A 35 -4.60 -2.12 -2.16
CA SER A 35 -3.63 -2.54 -3.18
C SER A 35 -2.53 -1.50 -3.30
N ILE A 36 -1.27 -1.92 -3.27
CA ILE A 36 -0.11 -1.05 -3.51
C ILE A 36 0.30 -1.16 -4.98
N VAL A 37 0.43 -0.02 -5.65
CA VAL A 37 1.07 0.08 -6.97
C VAL A 37 2.50 0.58 -6.77
N ARG A 38 3.47 -0.21 -7.25
CA ARG A 38 4.89 0.13 -7.15
C ARG A 38 5.26 1.19 -8.16
N ARG A 39 6.21 2.03 -7.80
CA ARG A 39 6.89 2.90 -8.75
C ARG A 39 7.82 2.05 -9.60
N GLU A 40 7.54 1.95 -10.90
CA GLU A 40 8.51 1.39 -11.84
C GLU A 40 9.65 2.40 -12.02
N GLY A 41 10.89 1.89 -11.95
CA GLY A 41 12.10 2.67 -12.15
C GLY A 41 12.46 2.82 -13.62
#